data_AF-A0A7W3R8T9-F1
#
_entry.id   AF-A0A7W3R8T9-F1
#
_cell.length_a   1.000
_cell.length_b   1.000
_cell.length_c   1.000
_cell.angle_alpha   90.00
_cell.angle_beta   90.00
_cell.angle_gamma   90.00
#
_symmetry.space_group_name_H-M   'P 1'
#
loop_
_entity.id
_entity.type
_entity.pdbx_description
1 polymer ?
#
loop_
_entity_poly.entity_id
_entity_poly.type
_entity_poly.pdbx_seq_one_letter_code
_entity_poly.pdbx_strand_id
1 'polypeptide(L)'
;MTTTIASQNHGRTIPAYDLLDEMTERYGIDRREAHDSIHAFLADLGESAIVTETPQRPELADDNPRDVDVDMWVEITDEATEQIRAAFNAVYAQA
;
A
#
# COMPACT_ATOMS: atom_id res chain seq x y z
N MET A 1 -2.97 16.64 0.21
CA MET A 1 -2.11 15.82 1.08
C MET A 1 -1.56 14.70 0.18
N THR A 2 -0.73 13.81 0.67
CA THR A 2 -0.33 12.62 -0.07
C THR A 2 -0.35 11.47 0.91
N THR A 3 -0.64 10.26 0.43
CA THR A 3 -0.69 9.08 1.29
C THR A 3 0.48 8.18 0.94
N THR A 4 1.20 7.72 1.97
CA THR A 4 2.31 6.79 1.79
C THR A 4 1.85 5.38 2.12
N ILE A 5 2.11 4.43 1.24
CA ILE A 5 1.86 3.00 1.45
C ILE A 5 3.17 2.22 1.30
N ALA A 6 3.28 1.06 1.95
CA ALA A 6 4.42 0.16 1.75
C ALA A 6 4.21 -0.73 0.51
N SER A 7 5.24 -1.07 -0.26
CA SER A 7 5.17 -2.02 -1.40
C SER A 7 5.31 -3.50 -1.00
N GLN A 8 5.40 -3.80 0.29
CA GLN A 8 5.79 -5.12 0.81
C GLN A 8 4.79 -6.26 0.53
N ASN A 9 5.00 -7.00 -0.55
CA ASN A 9 4.16 -8.16 -0.89
C ASN A 9 4.70 -9.54 -0.41
N HIS A 10 5.86 -9.59 0.24
CA HIS A 10 6.62 -10.85 0.40
C HIS A 10 6.57 -11.47 1.79
N GLY A 11 5.46 -12.07 2.25
CA GLY A 11 5.39 -12.97 3.43
C GLY A 11 5.97 -12.47 4.78
N ARG A 12 6.48 -11.24 4.82
CA ARG A 12 7.14 -10.53 5.91
C ARG A 12 6.13 -9.63 6.61
N THR A 13 6.51 -9.13 7.79
CA THR A 13 5.69 -8.19 8.54
C THR A 13 5.47 -6.92 7.74
N ILE A 14 4.22 -6.66 7.33
CA ILE A 14 3.80 -5.43 6.65
C ILE A 14 4.00 -4.23 7.60
N PRO A 15 4.75 -3.18 7.20
CA PRO A 15 4.85 -1.95 7.96
C PRO A 15 3.48 -1.30 8.10
N ALA A 16 3.21 -0.72 9.27
CA ALA A 16 2.01 0.09 9.44
C ALA A 16 2.09 1.36 8.58
N TYR A 17 0.94 1.77 8.04
CA TYR A 17 0.75 3.05 7.37
C TYR A 17 -0.71 3.47 7.51
N ASP A 18 -0.98 4.78 7.47
CA ASP A 18 -2.27 5.34 7.89
C ASP A 18 -3.48 4.72 7.17
N LEU A 19 -3.37 4.54 5.85
CA LEU A 19 -4.45 3.95 5.06
C LEU A 19 -4.70 2.48 5.42
N LEU A 20 -3.66 1.73 5.79
CA LEU A 20 -3.81 0.34 6.23
C LEU A 20 -4.57 0.25 7.54
N ASP A 21 -4.13 1.02 8.52
CA ASP A 21 -4.76 1.03 9.83
C ASP A 21 -6.23 1.51 9.69
N GLU A 22 -6.49 2.54 8.89
CA GLU A 22 -7.86 2.99 8.57
C GLU A 22 -8.74 1.86 7.99
N MET A 23 -8.28 1.13 6.98
CA MET A 23 -9.07 0.07 6.35
C MET A 23 -9.30 -1.10 7.31
N THR A 24 -8.28 -1.50 8.07
CA THR A 24 -8.42 -2.59 9.06
C THR A 24 -9.40 -2.23 10.17
N GLU A 25 -9.33 -1.01 10.72
CA GLU A 25 -10.21 -0.56 11.79
C GLU A 25 -11.66 -0.41 11.30
N ARG A 26 -11.84 0.12 10.08
CA ARG A 26 -13.16 0.42 9.53
C ARG A 26 -13.94 -0.83 9.13
N TYR A 27 -13.27 -1.82 8.52
CA TYR A 27 -13.94 -3.00 7.97
C TYR A 27 -13.72 -4.27 8.79
N GLY A 28 -12.86 -4.23 9.84
CA GLY A 28 -12.62 -5.37 10.71
C GLY A 28 -11.88 -6.54 10.03
N ILE A 29 -11.21 -6.27 8.90
CA ILE A 29 -10.42 -7.25 8.14
C ILE A 29 -8.98 -7.31 8.65
N ASP A 30 -8.30 -8.41 8.35
CA ASP A 30 -6.92 -8.56 8.78
C ASP A 30 -5.95 -7.66 8.00
N ARG A 31 -4.78 -7.41 8.59
CA ARG A 31 -3.78 -6.49 8.03
C ARG A 31 -3.26 -6.96 6.66
N ARG A 32 -3.09 -8.26 6.44
CA ARG A 32 -2.63 -8.78 5.14
C ARG A 32 -3.71 -8.56 4.10
N GLU A 33 -4.95 -8.90 4.43
CA GLU A 33 -6.09 -8.70 3.54
C GLU A 33 -6.22 -7.22 3.14
N ALA A 34 -6.23 -6.30 4.11
CA ALA A 34 -6.31 -4.87 3.83
C ALA A 34 -5.14 -4.38 2.95
N HIS A 35 -3.92 -4.84 3.21
CA HIS A 35 -2.75 -4.47 2.43
C HIS A 35 -2.85 -4.94 0.98
N ASP A 36 -3.16 -6.22 0.78
CA ASP A 36 -3.25 -6.83 -0.54
C ASP A 36 -4.39 -6.20 -1.36
N SER A 37 -5.51 -5.87 -0.72
CA SER A 37 -6.62 -5.14 -1.34
C SER A 37 -6.23 -3.71 -1.74
N ILE A 38 -5.50 -2.96 -0.90
CA ILE A 38 -5.00 -1.62 -1.24
C ILE A 38 -4.14 -1.68 -2.51
N HIS A 39 -3.25 -2.67 -2.60
CA HIS A 39 -2.40 -2.86 -3.79
C HIS A 39 -3.18 -3.30 -5.03
N ALA A 40 -4.16 -4.18 -4.88
CA ALA A 40 -5.03 -4.57 -5.99
C ALA A 40 -5.80 -3.35 -6.54
N PHE A 41 -6.37 -2.52 -5.66
CA PHE A 41 -7.07 -1.31 -6.08
C PHE A 41 -6.12 -0.27 -6.68
N LEU A 42 -4.91 -0.10 -6.13
CA LEU A 42 -3.91 0.80 -6.72
C LEU A 42 -3.48 0.33 -8.12
N ALA A 43 -3.31 -0.97 -8.33
CA ALA A 43 -2.97 -1.54 -9.62
C ALA A 43 -4.04 -1.25 -10.68
N ASP A 44 -5.32 -1.28 -10.31
CA ASP A 44 -6.43 -0.94 -11.19
C ASP A 44 -6.45 0.56 -11.57
N LEU A 45 -5.95 1.44 -10.71
CA LEU A 45 -5.81 2.88 -10.99
C LEU A 45 -4.62 3.20 -11.90
N GLY A 46 -3.60 2.35 -11.92
CA GLY A 46 -2.40 2.47 -12.76
C GLY A 46 -1.39 3.51 -12.28
N GLU A 47 -0.30 3.67 -13.04
CA GLU A 47 0.87 4.46 -12.64
C GLU A 47 0.58 5.94 -12.38
N SER A 48 -0.46 6.53 -12.98
CA SER A 48 -0.85 7.92 -12.74
C SER A 48 -1.30 8.21 -11.31
N ALA A 49 -1.63 7.17 -10.54
CA ALA A 49 -1.95 7.29 -9.13
C ALA A 49 -0.72 7.46 -8.24
N ILE A 50 0.48 7.12 -8.73
CA ILE A 50 1.74 7.13 -7.99
C ILE A 50 2.48 8.45 -8.23
N VAL A 51 2.87 9.11 -7.14
CA VAL A 51 3.64 10.35 -7.14
C VAL A 51 5.13 10.05 -7.16
N THR A 52 5.59 9.16 -6.27
CA THR A 52 6.99 8.75 -6.18
C THR A 52 7.11 7.41 -5.45
N GLU A 53 8.25 6.76 -5.65
CA GLU A 53 8.65 5.57 -4.94
C GLU A 53 10.02 5.79 -4.31
N THR A 54 10.16 5.52 -3.02
CA THR A 54 11.41 5.67 -2.28
C THR A 54 11.78 4.39 -1.57
N PRO A 55 13.04 3.93 -1.62
CA PRO A 55 13.44 2.73 -0.88
C PRO A 55 13.19 2.91 0.62
N GLN A 56 12.58 1.91 1.26
CA GLN A 56 12.45 1.91 2.73
C GLN A 56 13.82 1.83 3.40
N ARG A 57 14.78 1.20 2.72
CA ARG A 57 16.15 1.00 3.14
C ARG A 57 17.10 1.42 2.01
N PRO A 58 17.42 2.72 1.90
CA PRO A 58 18.24 3.24 0.81
C PRO A 58 19.60 2.55 0.69
N GLU A 59 20.19 2.09 1.79
CA GLU A 59 21.45 1.36 1.79
C GLU A 59 21.38 0.01 1.04
N LEU A 60 20.19 -0.61 0.98
CA LEU A 60 19.95 -1.83 0.21
C LEU A 60 19.67 -1.55 -1.27
N ALA A 61 19.37 -0.30 -1.65
CA ALA A 61 19.26 0.05 -3.07
C ALA A 61 20.65 0.07 -3.75
N ASP A 62 21.68 0.45 -2.99
CA ASP A 62 23.06 0.54 -3.47
C ASP A 62 23.80 -0.82 -3.41
N ASP A 63 23.61 -1.62 -2.35
CA ASP A 63 24.22 -2.94 -2.18
C ASP A 63 23.31 -3.89 -1.40
N ASN A 64 22.80 -4.92 -2.09
CA ASN A 64 21.94 -5.95 -1.51
C ASN A 64 22.45 -7.35 -1.89
N PRO A 65 23.52 -7.83 -1.24
CA PRO A 65 24.18 -9.07 -1.60
C PRO A 65 23.32 -10.33 -1.32
N ARG A 66 22.12 -10.14 -0.74
CA ARG A 66 21.14 -11.21 -0.47
C ARG A 66 19.92 -11.17 -1.40
N ASP A 67 19.95 -10.32 -2.42
CA ASP A 67 18.99 -10.25 -3.55
C ASP A 67 17.52 -10.44 -3.15
N VAL A 68 17.14 -9.75 -2.08
CA VAL A 68 15.74 -9.65 -1.66
C VAL A 68 15.21 -8.33 -2.20
N ASP A 69 14.10 -8.36 -2.93
CA ASP A 69 13.49 -7.17 -3.51
C ASP A 69 13.54 -5.98 -2.55
N VAL A 70 13.93 -4.82 -3.08
CA VAL A 70 13.99 -3.60 -2.28
C VAL A 70 12.57 -3.14 -2.02
N ASP A 71 12.15 -3.24 -0.77
CA ASP A 71 10.86 -2.71 -0.35
C ASP A 71 10.86 -1.18 -0.50
N MET A 72 9.76 -0.65 -1.03
CA MET A 72 9.57 0.76 -1.33
C MET A 72 8.45 1.34 -0.43
N TRP A 73 8.57 2.63 -0.15
CA TRP A 73 7.47 3.51 0.21
C TRP A 73 6.93 4.13 -1.08
N VAL A 74 5.65 3.93 -1.33
CA VAL A 74 4.94 4.44 -2.51
C VAL A 74 4.06 5.61 -2.05
N GLU A 75 4.32 6.80 -2.56
CA GLU A 75 3.49 7.97 -2.35
C GLU A 75 2.41 8.00 -3.43
N ILE A 76 1.14 8.05 -3.04
CA ILE A 76 0.00 8.11 -3.95
C ILE A 76 -0.72 9.47 -3.84
N THR A 77 -1.41 9.84 -4.91
CA THR A 77 -2.22 11.07 -4.95
C THR A 77 -3.40 10.97 -4.00
N ASP A 78 -3.88 12.12 -3.49
CA ASP A 78 -5.13 12.17 -2.70
C ASP A 78 -6.30 11.54 -3.46
N GLU A 79 -6.37 11.78 -4.78
CA GLU A 79 -7.44 11.25 -5.63
C GLU A 79 -7.42 9.72 -5.66
N ALA A 80 -6.23 9.11 -5.71
CA ALA A 80 -6.08 7.68 -5.63
C ALA A 80 -6.49 7.15 -4.25
N THR A 81 -6.11 7.83 -3.17
CA THR A 81 -6.53 7.46 -1.81
C THR A 81 -8.05 7.44 -1.67
N GLU A 82 -8.75 8.47 -2.16
CA GLU A 82 -10.22 8.51 -2.13
C GLU A 82 -10.87 7.42 -3.00
N GLN A 83 -10.29 7.13 -4.16
CA GLN A 83 -10.76 6.04 -5.02
C GLN A 83 -10.58 4.67 -4.35
N ILE A 84 -9.46 4.43 -3.68
CA ILE A 84 -9.23 3.22 -2.90
C ILE A 84 -10.27 3.11 -1.77
N ARG A 85 -10.52 4.18 -1.00
CA ARG A 85 -11.57 4.21 0.03
C ARG A 85 -12.94 3.87 -0.54
N ALA A 86 -13.28 4.39 -1.72
CA ALA A 86 -14.54 4.12 -2.40
C ALA A 86 -14.64 2.64 -2.84
N ALA A 87 -13.56 2.07 -3.38
CA ALA A 87 -13.47 0.66 -3.75
C ALA A 87 -13.65 -0.26 -2.54
N PHE A 88 -13.01 0.05 -1.41
CA PHE A 88 -13.22 -0.66 -0.15
C PHE A 88 -14.68 -0.63 0.30
N ASN A 89 -15.33 0.53 0.29
CA ASN A 89 -16.74 0.62 0.66
C ASN A 89 -17.62 -0.24 -0.27
N ALA A 90 -17.33 -0.27 -1.57
CA ALA A 90 -18.11 -1.06 -2.53
C ALA A 90 -18.02 -2.57 -2.27
N VAL A 91 -16.83 -3.05 -1.87
CA VAL A 91 -16.54 -4.47 -1.64
C VAL A 91 -16.94 -4.92 -0.23
N TYR A 92 -16.58 -4.16 0.80
CA TYR A 92 -16.65 -4.59 2.20
C TYR A 92 -17.84 -4.01 2.99
N ALA A 93 -18.44 -2.89 2.57
CA ALA A 93 -19.58 -2.32 3.31
C ALA A 93 -20.92 -3.04 3.05
N GLN A 94 -20.96 -3.98 2.09
CA GLN A 94 -22.13 -4.82 1.81
C GLN A 94 -22.08 -6.19 2.50
N ALA A 95 -21.02 -6.47 3.27
CA ALA A 95 -20.80 -7.75 3.96
C ALA A 95 -21.45 -7.80 5.35
#